data_AF-A0A0P9CGP2-F1
#
_entry.id   AF-A0A0P9CGP2-F1
#
_cell.length_a   1.000
_cell.length_b   1.000
_cell.length_c   1.000
_cell.angle_alpha   90.00
_cell.angle_beta   90.00
_cell.angle_gamma   90.00
#
_symmetry.space_group_name_H-M   'P 1'
#
loop_
_entity.id
_entity.type
_entity.pdbx_description
1 polymer ?
#
loop_
_entity_poly.entity_id
_entity_poly.type
_entity_poly.pdbx_seq_one_letter_code
_entity_poly.pdbx_strand_id
1 'polypeptide(L)'
;MRLGLSIEYDGKSYDILELPTEAFTQLIPGLSKEQLSNLERRFQQYWPDPTRCRHHILGFVGEQLGASIDYVLLMHETVRFNDKDIEEYIEEHVHEGRRPN
;
A
#
# COMPACT_ATOMS: atom_id res chain seq x y z
N MET A 1 5.13 8.80 7.99
CA MET A 1 6.06 9.02 6.86
C MET A 1 5.24 9.65 5.74
N ARG A 2 5.79 10.56 4.93
CA ARG A 2 5.06 11.18 3.80
C ARG A 2 5.71 10.75 2.50
N LEU A 3 4.91 10.35 1.51
CA LEU A 3 5.43 10.08 0.15
C LEU A 3 5.82 11.37 -0.56
N GLY A 4 5.31 12.52 -0.10
CA GLY A 4 5.57 13.82 -0.74
C GLY A 4 4.75 14.03 -2.01
N LEU A 5 3.85 13.09 -2.31
CA LEU A 5 2.84 13.19 -3.36
C LEU A 5 1.52 13.60 -2.71
N SER A 6 1.05 14.80 -3.06
CA SER A 6 -0.24 15.32 -2.61
C SER A 6 -1.24 15.31 -3.76
N ILE A 7 -2.47 14.90 -3.48
CA ILE A 7 -3.59 14.93 -4.43
C ILE A 7 -4.75 15.73 -3.86
N GLU A 8 -5.53 16.36 -4.73
CA GLU A 8 -6.78 17.00 -4.35
C GLU A 8 -7.91 15.98 -4.39
N TYR A 9 -8.63 15.85 -3.28
CA TYR A 9 -9.82 15.02 -3.14
C TYR A 9 -10.86 15.78 -2.33
N ASP A 10 -12.10 15.87 -2.82
CA ASP A 10 -13.20 16.59 -2.16
C ASP A 10 -12.84 18.05 -1.76
N GLY A 11 -12.12 18.76 -2.65
CA GLY A 11 -11.70 20.16 -2.46
C GLY A 11 -10.63 20.36 -1.38
N LYS A 12 -9.96 19.29 -0.94
CA LYS A 12 -8.85 19.34 0.03
C LYS A 12 -7.62 18.61 -0.52
N SER A 13 -6.43 19.11 -0.16
CA SER A 13 -5.17 18.45 -0.50
C SER A 13 -4.80 17.42 0.57
N TYR A 14 -4.50 16.21 0.15
CA TYR A 14 -4.10 15.07 0.99
C TYR A 14 -2.75 14.52 0.54
N ASP A 15 -1.88 14.12 1.48
CA ASP A 15 -0.83 13.15 1.13
C ASP A 15 -1.51 11.83 0.77
N ILE A 16 -1.02 11.15 -0.26
CA ILE A 16 -1.59 9.88 -0.74
C ILE A 16 -1.78 8.87 0.39
N LEU A 17 -0.85 8.81 1.35
CA LEU A 17 -0.93 7.87 2.48
C LEU A 17 -2.02 8.25 3.50
N GLU A 18 -2.49 9.50 3.48
CA GLU A 18 -3.48 10.04 4.42
C GLU A 18 -4.88 10.12 3.80
N LEU A 19 -5.08 9.62 2.58
CA LEU A 19 -6.37 9.64 1.89
C LEU A 19 -7.47 8.88 2.66
N PRO A 20 -8.74 9.27 2.52
CA PRO A 20 -9.86 8.41 2.89
C PRO A 20 -9.72 7.04 2.24
N THR A 21 -10.09 5.96 2.94
CA THR A 21 -9.92 4.58 2.44
C THR A 21 -10.58 4.37 1.07
N GLU A 22 -11.72 5.01 0.84
CA GLU A 22 -12.43 4.98 -0.44
C GLU A 22 -11.59 5.56 -1.58
N ALA A 23 -10.93 6.69 -1.35
CA ALA A 23 -10.05 7.33 -2.31
C ALA A 23 -8.74 6.56 -2.48
N PHE A 24 -8.17 6.06 -1.39
CA PHE A 24 -6.96 5.24 -1.41
C PHE A 24 -7.15 3.95 -2.24
N THR A 25 -8.30 3.28 -2.10
CA THR A 25 -8.62 2.08 -2.90
C THR A 25 -8.58 2.37 -4.40
N GLN A 26 -9.01 3.57 -4.82
CA GLN A 26 -9.04 3.96 -6.23
C GLN A 26 -7.65 4.20 -6.83
N LEU A 27 -6.62 4.39 -6.01
CA LEU A 27 -5.24 4.52 -6.47
C LEU A 27 -4.64 3.19 -6.93
N ILE A 28 -5.28 2.06 -6.62
CA ILE A 28 -4.77 0.73 -6.93
C ILE A 28 -5.80 -0.02 -7.78
N PRO A 29 -5.71 0.09 -9.12
CA PRO A 29 -6.67 -0.51 -10.01
C PRO A 29 -6.73 -2.04 -9.84
N GLY A 30 -7.96 -2.56 -9.74
CA GLY A 30 -8.18 -3.99 -9.49
C GLY A 30 -8.12 -4.42 -8.02
N LEU A 31 -7.72 -3.55 -7.10
CA LEU A 31 -7.83 -3.81 -5.67
C LEU A 31 -9.25 -3.47 -5.19
N SER A 32 -9.99 -4.50 -4.77
CA SER A 32 -11.30 -4.28 -4.14
C SER A 32 -11.17 -3.74 -2.71
N LYS A 33 -12.22 -3.10 -2.20
CA LYS A 33 -12.28 -2.65 -0.80
C LYS A 33 -12.06 -3.80 0.19
N GLU A 34 -12.61 -4.98 -0.09
CA GLU A 34 -12.44 -6.16 0.76
C GLU A 34 -10.98 -6.63 0.80
N GLN A 35 -10.31 -6.66 -0.35
CA GLN A 35 -8.88 -6.97 -0.42
C GLN A 35 -8.05 -5.93 0.32
N LEU A 36 -8.34 -4.63 0.15
CA LEU A 36 -7.65 -3.58 0.89
C LEU A 36 -7.84 -3.75 2.41
N SER A 37 -9.07 -3.95 2.88
CA SER A 37 -9.34 -4.17 4.31
C SER A 37 -8.64 -5.43 4.83
N ASN A 38 -8.53 -6.49 4.03
CA ASN A 38 -7.77 -7.68 4.39
C ASN A 38 -6.26 -7.37 4.53
N LEU A 39 -5.68 -6.65 3.56
CA LEU A 39 -4.30 -6.21 3.61
C LEU A 39 -4.03 -5.31 4.81
N GLU A 40 -4.84 -4.28 5.03
CA GLU A 40 -4.72 -3.37 6.18
C GLU A 40 -4.74 -4.15 7.51
N ARG A 41 -5.68 -5.09 7.67
CA ARG A 41 -5.78 -5.93 8.87
C ARG A 41 -4.55 -6.82 9.09
N ARG A 42 -3.96 -7.37 8.03
CA ARG A 42 -2.76 -8.23 8.11
C ARG A 42 -1.53 -7.36 8.40
N PHE A 43 -1.36 -6.27 7.66
CA PHE A 43 -0.17 -5.42 7.72
C PHE A 43 -0.12 -4.57 9.00
N GLN A 44 -1.25 -4.14 9.56
CA GLN A 44 -1.30 -3.38 10.82
C GLN A 44 -0.71 -4.14 12.02
N GLN A 45 -0.66 -5.48 11.97
CA GLN A 45 -0.03 -6.28 13.02
C GLN A 45 1.47 -6.05 13.11
N TYR A 46 2.10 -5.65 12.00
CA TYR A 46 3.53 -5.44 11.89
C TYR A 46 3.90 -3.95 11.74
N TRP A 47 3.03 -3.18 11.09
CA TRP A 47 3.16 -1.74 10.88
C TRP A 47 1.91 -1.02 11.39
N PRO A 48 1.81 -0.74 12.70
CA PRO A 48 0.61 -0.16 13.32
C PRO A 48 0.36 1.30 12.94
N ASP A 49 1.39 2.02 12.46
CA ASP A 49 1.23 3.37 11.93
C ASP A 49 0.47 3.31 10.58
N PRO A 50 -0.68 4.01 10.43
CA PRO A 50 -1.50 3.92 9.22
C PRO A 50 -0.76 4.36 7.95
N THR A 51 0.09 5.38 8.04
CA THR A 51 0.84 5.87 6.86
C THR A 51 1.89 4.86 6.43
N ARG A 52 2.57 4.22 7.39
CA ARG A 52 3.54 3.16 7.13
C ARG A 52 2.87 1.89 6.61
N CYS A 53 1.72 1.51 7.17
CA CYS A 53 0.92 0.39 6.68
C CYS A 53 0.56 0.58 5.20
N ARG A 54 0.00 1.75 4.85
CA ARG A 54 -0.37 2.08 3.47
C ARG A 54 0.81 2.18 2.53
N HIS A 55 1.97 2.64 3.02
CA HIS A 55 3.20 2.57 2.25
C HIS A 55 3.59 1.13 1.92
N HIS A 56 3.51 0.21 2.88
CA HIS A 56 3.74 -1.22 2.63
C HIS A 56 2.70 -1.83 1.70
N ILE A 57 1.43 -1.41 1.77
CA ILE A 57 0.40 -1.84 0.81
C ILE A 57 0.76 -1.43 -0.62
N LEU A 58 1.19 -0.18 -0.82
CA LEU A 58 1.65 0.30 -2.13
C LEU A 58 2.91 -0.43 -2.60
N GLY A 59 3.85 -0.70 -1.69
CA GLY A 59 5.06 -1.47 -1.98
C GLY A 59 4.74 -2.91 -2.42
N PHE A 60 3.91 -3.60 -1.64
CA PHE A 60 3.42 -4.95 -1.96
C PHE A 60 2.79 -5.00 -3.35
N VAL A 61 1.87 -4.07 -3.63
CA VAL A 61 1.22 -4.00 -4.95
C VAL A 61 2.24 -3.73 -6.05
N GLY A 62 3.22 -2.86 -5.81
CA GLY A 62 4.33 -2.62 -6.73
C GLY A 62 5.08 -3.91 -7.06
N GLU A 63 5.46 -4.68 -6.05
CA GLU A 63 6.16 -5.96 -6.23
C GLU A 63 5.34 -6.98 -7.01
N GLN A 64 4.04 -7.10 -6.73
CA GLN A 64 3.15 -8.00 -7.47
C GLN A 64 3.01 -7.60 -8.95
N LEU A 65 3.14 -6.31 -9.26
CA LEU A 65 3.13 -5.80 -10.63
C LEU A 65 4.52 -5.74 -11.26
N GLY A 66 5.59 -6.09 -10.54
CA GLY A 66 6.97 -5.93 -10.99
C GLY A 66 7.35 -4.46 -11.24
N ALA A 67 6.78 -3.55 -10.46
CA ALA A 67 6.77 -2.11 -10.70
C ALA A 67 7.12 -1.30 -9.43
N SER A 68 7.57 -0.05 -9.62
CA SER A 68 7.76 0.88 -8.50
C SER A 68 6.41 1.47 -8.03
N ILE A 69 6.36 1.99 -6.80
CA ILE A 69 5.17 2.67 -6.26
C ILE A 69 4.70 3.80 -7.20
N ASP A 70 5.63 4.60 -7.73
CA ASP A 70 5.29 5.67 -8.68
C ASP A 70 4.60 5.12 -9.94
N TYR A 71 5.02 3.94 -10.40
CA TYR A 71 4.44 3.28 -11.56
C TYR A 71 3.06 2.68 -11.26
N VAL A 72 2.83 2.18 -10.03
CA VAL A 72 1.50 1.75 -9.56
C VAL A 72 0.47 2.87 -9.64
N LEU A 73 0.88 4.09 -9.27
CA LEU A 73 -0.01 5.27 -9.31
C LEU A 73 -0.32 5.74 -10.73
N LEU A 74 0.48 5.35 -11.72
CA LEU A 74 0.34 5.76 -13.12
C LEU A 74 -0.35 4.70 -14.00
N MET A 75 -0.30 3.43 -13.61
CA MET A 75 -0.76 2.32 -14.43
C MET A 75 -2.02 1.68 -13.87
N HIS A 76 -3.01 1.50 -14.74
CA HIS A 76 -4.29 0.88 -14.40
C HIS A 76 -4.29 -0.64 -14.60
N GLU A 77 -3.18 -1.31 -14.28
CA GLU A 77 -3.11 -2.76 -14.32
C GLU A 77 -3.78 -3.38 -13.09
N THR A 78 -4.52 -4.47 -13.31
CA THR A 78 -5.21 -5.17 -12.24
C THR A 78 -4.23 -6.03 -11.47
N VAL A 79 -3.99 -5.68 -10.21
CA VAL A 79 -3.17 -6.50 -9.32
C VAL A 79 -3.87 -7.82 -8.99
N ARG A 80 -3.12 -8.92 -8.99
CA ARG A 80 -3.57 -10.26 -8.58
C ARG A 80 -2.58 -10.83 -7.58
N PHE A 81 -3.09 -11.29 -6.44
CA PHE A 81 -2.29 -11.91 -5.39
C PHE A 81 -3.16 -12.87 -4.56
N ASN A 82 -2.51 -13.71 -3.78
CA ASN A 82 -3.12 -14.67 -2.86
C ASN A 82 -2.48 -14.56 -1.46
N ASP A 83 -2.95 -15.36 -0.49
CA ASP A 83 -2.49 -15.29 0.90
C ASP A 83 -0.99 -15.60 1.07
N LYS A 84 -0.43 -16.48 0.24
CA LYS A 84 0.99 -16.81 0.26
C LYS A 84 1.84 -15.61 -0.13
N ASP A 85 1.42 -14.86 -1.16
CA ASP A 85 2.15 -13.67 -1.61
C ASP A 85 2.20 -12.59 -0.51
N ILE A 86 1.11 -12.46 0.27
CA ILE A 86 1.03 -11.56 1.43
C ILE A 86 2.01 -12.00 2.52
N GLU A 87 2.08 -13.31 2.79
CA GLU A 87 2.96 -13.86 3.83
C GLU A 87 4.44 -13.71 3.45
N GLU A 88 4.80 -14.01 2.20
CA GLU A 88 6.16 -13.82 1.68
C GLU A 88 6.58 -12.34 1.81
N TYR A 89 5.73 -11.40 1.40
CA TYR A 89 6.01 -9.97 1.53
C TYR A 89 6.26 -9.55 2.99
N ILE A 90 5.43 -10.01 3.91
CA ILE A 90 5.56 -9.70 5.34
C ILE A 90 6.89 -10.25 5.88
N GLU A 91 7.21 -11.51 5.58
CA GLU A 91 8.44 -12.14 6.04
C GLU A 91 9.67 -11.36 5.57
N GLU A 92 9.71 -10.98 4.29
CA GLU A 92 10.81 -10.21 3.72
C GLU A 92 10.98 -8.83 4.39
N HIS A 93 9.88 -8.08 4.57
CA HIS A 93 9.93 -6.67 4.95
C HIS A 93 9.88 -6.41 6.45
N VAL A 94 9.39 -7.36 7.26
CA VAL A 94 9.40 -7.22 8.73
C VAL A 94 10.82 -7.37 9.29
N HIS A 95 11.67 -8.17 8.65
CA HIS A 95 13.06 -8.37 9.08
C HIS A 95 13.99 -7.21 8.70
N GLU A 96 13.71 -6.48 7.62
CA GLU A 96 14.48 -5.28 7.25
C GLU A 96 14.38 -4.14 8.27
N GLY A 97 13.26 -4.05 9.00
CA GLY A 97 13.08 -3.09 10.09
C GLY A 97 13.97 -3.33 11.33
N ARG A 98 14.74 -4.42 11.38
CA ARG A 98 15.68 -4.77 12.46
C ARG A 98 17.15 -4.67 12.06
N ARG A 99 17.52 -4.07 10.93
CA ARG A 99 18.93 -3.74 10.68
C ARG A 99 19.34 -2.56 11.58
N PRO A 100 20.25 -2.74 12.56
CA PRO A 100 20.88 -1.61 13.20
C PRO A 100 21.80 -0.93 12.19
N ASN A 101 21.67 0.38 12.05
CA ASN A 101 22.79 1.21 11.58
C ASN A 101 23.91 1.18 12.61
#